data_AF-A0A0F5JB99-F1
#
_entry.id   AF-A0A0F5JB99-F1
#
_cell.length_a   1.000
_cell.length_b   1.000
_cell.length_c   1.000
_cell.angle_alpha   90.00
_cell.angle_beta   90.00
_cell.angle_gamma   90.00
#
_symmetry.space_group_name_H-M   'P 1'
#
loop_
_entity.id
_entity.type
_entity.pdbx_description
1 polymer ?
#
loop_
_entity_poly.entity_id
_entity_poly.type
_entity_poly.pdbx_seq_one_letter_code
_entity_poly.pdbx_strand_id
1 'polypeptide(L)'
;MKKTSINIALFPLFLLLLGTVFLNLLSSCSDKDDEDEFVDPQNFCGSYSEDKLSLTLNQNKMLGAQVELVSVSTDGKFMQVRLSGVYPTDEPVEFEVAVEPGQGYIELKGTTSYYECYDLSFSGVCDSKELRATLVYEVTSSLTRSAVFDFTDQILKVSQGTAGTVEWEGKTYEKVEFVEGVLEYLNKKLSENIQGMRLDFDRDGVLGVYVKKVDGDFTEWPLHLTYWFRKYSHGIYIAMDRETNNAFLNYLSGDADFSSIPTVAMTAEHYCLPAFYTQNDEYFSLEMDFPTLLICLGDWINSGMLNYKEAEAMKLFYKILSSDSDRDMAWRIHMIAKRNA
;
A
#
# COMPACT_ATOMS: atom_id res chain seq x y z
N MET A 1 -43.75 -7.75 23.95
CA MET A 1 -44.47 -6.62 23.32
C MET A 1 -43.90 -5.32 23.85
N LYS A 2 -43.43 -4.45 22.93
CA LYS A 2 -43.09 -3.02 23.08
C LYS A 2 -41.99 -2.70 24.12
N LYS A 3 -40.71 -2.57 23.73
CA LYS A 3 -40.08 -1.43 23.01
C LYS A 3 -40.53 -0.06 23.52
N THR A 4 -39.53 0.82 23.58
CA THR A 4 -39.60 2.27 23.79
C THR A 4 -39.51 2.70 25.25
N SER A 5 -38.28 2.83 25.79
CA SER A 5 -37.90 3.84 26.83
C SER A 5 -36.46 3.74 27.35
N ILE A 6 -35.61 2.81 26.88
CA ILE A 6 -34.20 2.70 27.36
C ILE A 6 -33.27 3.82 26.79
N ASN A 7 -33.78 4.76 26.00
CA ASN A 7 -32.97 5.69 25.21
C ASN A 7 -32.88 7.15 25.68
N ILE A 8 -33.27 7.52 26.91
CA ILE A 8 -33.15 8.95 27.32
C ILE A 8 -32.48 9.15 28.70
N ALA A 9 -32.33 8.12 29.54
CA ALA A 9 -31.89 8.34 30.94
C ALA A 9 -30.42 7.98 31.26
N LEU A 10 -29.64 7.43 30.32
CA LEU A 10 -28.23 7.07 30.54
C LEU A 10 -27.21 8.08 29.97
N PHE A 11 -27.70 9.18 29.38
CA PHE A 11 -26.87 10.28 28.88
C PHE A 11 -26.20 11.13 30.00
N PRO A 12 -26.78 11.32 31.19
CA PRO A 12 -26.14 12.11 32.26
C PRO A 12 -25.00 11.38 33.00
N LEU A 13 -24.95 10.05 32.94
CA LEU A 13 -23.94 9.23 33.64
C LEU A 13 -22.63 9.12 32.83
N PHE A 14 -22.69 9.33 31.52
CA PHE A 14 -21.52 9.42 30.63
C PHE A 14 -20.82 10.79 30.75
N LEU A 15 -21.57 11.85 31.09
CA LEU A 15 -21.03 13.19 31.39
C LEU A 15 -20.31 13.26 32.75
N LEU A 16 -20.57 12.30 33.65
CA LEU A 16 -19.88 12.16 34.94
C LEU A 16 -18.52 11.44 34.84
N LEU A 17 -18.20 10.86 33.68
CA LEU A 17 -16.90 10.23 33.36
C LEU A 17 -15.97 11.11 32.51
N LEU A 18 -16.42 12.31 32.13
CA LEU A 18 -15.56 13.38 31.58
C LEU A 18 -15.13 14.40 32.67
N GLY A 19 -15.57 14.22 33.91
CA GLY A 19 -15.30 15.12 35.05
C GLY A 19 -14.11 14.75 35.92
N THR A 20 -13.41 13.64 35.68
CA THR A 20 -12.30 13.15 36.53
C THR A 20 -10.90 13.32 35.95
N VAL A 21 -10.74 13.99 34.81
CA VAL A 21 -9.41 14.36 34.27
C VAL A 21 -9.04 15.82 34.58
N PHE A 22 -10.00 16.64 35.04
CA PHE A 22 -9.78 18.08 35.27
C PHE A 22 -9.51 18.50 36.72
N LEU A 23 -9.48 17.57 37.69
CA LEU A 23 -9.29 17.88 39.12
C LEU A 23 -8.00 17.35 39.75
N ASN A 24 -7.10 16.74 38.96
CA ASN A 24 -5.73 16.41 39.41
C ASN A 24 -4.66 17.41 38.95
N LEU A 25 -5.04 18.54 38.34
CA LEU A 25 -4.11 19.58 37.87
C LEU A 25 -4.12 20.86 38.70
N LEU A 26 -4.86 20.92 39.81
CA LEU A 26 -4.88 22.06 40.73
C LEU A 26 -4.53 21.65 42.16
N SER A 27 -3.36 21.05 42.34
CA SER A 27 -2.66 21.11 43.63
C SER A 27 -1.15 20.99 43.44
N SER A 28 -0.54 22.04 42.89
CA SER A 28 0.82 22.40 43.25
C SER A 28 0.93 23.92 43.16
N CYS A 29 0.56 24.59 44.24
CA CYS A 29 1.06 25.92 44.51
C CYS A 29 2.58 25.84 44.71
N SER A 30 3.35 26.45 43.82
CA SER A 30 4.51 27.21 44.23
C SER A 30 4.76 28.32 43.21
N ASP A 31 4.82 29.54 43.71
CA ASP A 31 5.09 30.77 42.99
C ASP A 31 6.22 30.64 41.96
N LYS A 32 5.97 31.18 40.76
CA LYS A 32 6.86 32.11 40.07
C LYS A 32 6.16 32.70 38.85
N ASP A 33 6.06 34.03 38.88
CA ASP A 33 5.87 34.85 37.70
C ASP A 33 7.04 34.61 36.74
N ASP A 34 6.73 34.18 35.52
CA ASP A 34 7.43 34.56 34.31
C ASP A 34 6.35 34.65 33.22
N GLU A 35 6.25 35.79 32.55
CA GLU A 35 5.38 35.94 31.38
C GLU A 35 5.94 35.02 30.28
N ASP A 36 5.36 33.82 30.12
CA ASP A 36 5.79 32.86 29.11
C ASP A 36 5.57 33.44 27.71
N GLU A 37 6.66 33.84 27.05
CA GLU A 37 6.66 34.15 25.62
C GLU A 37 6.22 32.91 24.82
N PHE A 38 5.26 33.10 23.91
CA PHE A 38 4.95 32.09 22.90
C PHE A 38 6.24 31.68 22.20
N VAL A 39 6.44 30.37 22.04
CA VAL A 39 7.65 29.86 21.40
C VAL A 39 7.71 30.29 19.94
N ASP A 40 8.90 30.68 19.48
CA ASP A 40 9.15 30.87 18.04
C ASP A 40 9.09 29.50 17.35
N PRO A 41 8.15 29.28 16.42
CA PRO A 41 8.04 28.02 15.70
C PRO A 41 9.33 27.59 15.00
N GLN A 42 10.18 28.54 14.58
CA GLN A 42 11.43 28.21 13.90
C GLN A 42 12.38 27.35 14.75
N ASN A 43 12.27 27.41 16.07
CA ASN A 43 13.05 26.57 17.00
C ASN A 43 12.74 25.08 16.90
N PHE A 44 11.63 24.70 16.25
CA PHE A 44 11.20 23.33 16.03
C PHE A 44 11.48 22.85 14.60
N CYS A 45 12.23 23.62 13.79
CA CYS A 45 12.72 23.11 12.51
C CYS A 45 13.77 22.02 12.75
N GLY A 46 13.72 20.95 11.96
CA GLY A 46 14.67 19.84 12.06
C GLY A 46 14.09 18.50 11.66
N SER A 47 14.92 17.46 11.77
CA SER A 47 14.56 16.08 11.45
C SER A 47 14.20 15.31 12.71
N TYR A 48 13.05 14.62 12.66
CA TYR A 48 12.49 13.80 13.72
C TYR A 48 12.42 12.35 13.23
N SER A 49 13.00 11.43 13.99
CA SER A 49 13.02 10.01 13.70
C SER A 49 13.16 9.21 15.00
N GLU A 50 12.90 7.91 14.93
CA GLU A 50 13.15 6.97 16.04
C GLU A 50 12.52 7.41 17.37
N ASP A 51 13.35 7.71 18.38
CA ASP A 51 12.93 8.09 19.73
C ASP A 51 12.34 9.50 19.82
N LYS A 52 12.52 10.33 18.80
CA LYS A 52 11.99 11.71 18.72
C LYS A 52 10.73 11.83 17.87
N LEU A 53 10.23 10.71 17.34
CA LEU A 53 9.04 10.68 16.50
C LEU A 53 8.08 9.57 16.95
N SER A 54 6.86 9.98 17.31
CA SER A 54 5.73 9.08 17.43
C SER A 54 4.73 9.40 16.31
N LEU A 55 4.84 8.69 15.19
CA LEU A 55 3.91 8.81 14.07
C LEU A 55 2.93 7.63 14.03
N THR A 56 1.64 7.96 13.93
CA THR A 56 0.61 6.99 13.57
C THR A 56 0.00 7.33 12.24
N LEU A 57 -0.61 6.32 11.65
CA LEU A 57 -1.17 6.37 10.34
C LEU A 57 -2.45 5.56 10.29
N ASN A 58 -3.58 6.20 10.05
CA ASN A 58 -4.88 5.54 10.16
C ASN A 58 -4.93 4.69 11.47
N GLN A 59 -4.35 5.24 12.55
CA GLN A 59 -4.17 4.63 13.88
C GLN A 59 -3.09 3.54 14.02
N ASN A 60 -2.46 3.09 12.94
CA ASN A 60 -1.34 2.13 12.97
C ASN A 60 -0.01 2.83 13.23
N LYS A 61 0.85 2.25 14.07
CA LYS A 61 2.16 2.81 14.39
C LYS A 61 3.11 2.67 13.21
N MET A 62 3.82 3.76 12.87
CA MET A 62 4.75 3.78 11.75
C MET A 62 6.19 3.66 12.22
N LEU A 63 6.77 2.46 12.07
CA LEU A 63 8.17 2.19 12.37
C LEU A 63 9.06 2.65 11.21
N GLY A 64 10.22 3.24 11.53
CA GLY A 64 11.18 3.71 10.52
C GLY A 64 10.77 4.98 9.77
N ALA A 65 9.67 5.62 10.16
CA ALA A 65 9.26 6.92 9.63
C ALA A 65 10.22 8.04 10.05
N GLN A 66 10.31 9.07 9.21
CA GLN A 66 11.00 10.31 9.51
C GLN A 66 10.15 11.50 9.06
N VAL A 67 10.22 12.58 9.83
CA VAL A 67 9.56 13.85 9.53
C VAL A 67 10.59 14.96 9.58
N GLU A 68 10.72 15.73 8.52
CA GLU A 68 11.48 16.98 8.51
C GLU A 68 10.51 18.16 8.55
N LEU A 69 10.70 19.06 9.52
CA LEU A 69 10.00 20.34 9.60
C LEU A 69 10.90 21.45 9.06
N VAL A 70 10.45 22.13 8.01
CA VAL A 70 11.18 23.21 7.34
C VAL A 70 10.35 24.48 7.39
N SER A 71 10.95 25.59 7.82
CA SER A 71 10.28 26.88 7.75
C SER A 71 10.10 27.34 6.31
N VAL A 72 8.86 27.70 5.94
CA VAL A 72 8.52 28.28 4.63
C VAL A 72 8.08 29.74 4.71
N SER A 73 7.85 30.24 5.93
CA SER A 73 7.35 31.58 6.18
C SER A 73 8.19 32.28 7.24
N THR A 74 8.48 33.56 7.02
CA THR A 74 9.19 34.38 8.02
C THR A 74 8.31 34.75 9.22
N ASP A 75 6.98 34.63 9.10
CA ASP A 75 6.02 34.90 10.17
C ASP A 75 5.67 33.66 11.01
N GLY A 76 6.26 32.50 10.70
CA GLY A 76 6.17 31.27 11.51
C GLY A 76 4.80 30.58 11.49
N LYS A 77 3.84 31.05 10.68
CA LYS A 77 2.48 30.49 10.63
C LYS A 77 2.38 29.22 9.79
N PHE A 78 3.36 28.99 8.92
CA PHE A 78 3.39 27.85 8.03
C PHE A 78 4.76 27.18 8.04
N MET A 79 4.74 25.85 8.03
CA MET A 79 5.91 24.99 7.85
C MET A 79 5.65 24.01 6.72
N GLN A 80 6.71 23.61 6.03
CA GLN A 80 6.70 22.44 5.17
C GLN A 80 7.02 21.21 6.02
N VAL A 81 6.15 20.20 5.92
CA VAL A 81 6.39 18.85 6.43
C VAL A 81 6.92 18.01 5.28
N ARG A 82 8.06 17.35 5.47
CA ARG A 82 8.53 16.29 4.57
C ARG A 82 8.49 14.95 5.28
N LEU A 83 7.67 14.04 4.78
CA LEU A 83 7.51 12.69 5.30
C LEU A 83 8.33 11.70 4.47
N SER A 84 9.14 10.89 5.12
CA SER A 84 9.81 9.74 4.51
C SER A 84 9.65 8.49 5.37
N GLY A 85 9.74 7.31 4.77
CA GLY A 85 9.62 6.04 5.48
C GLY A 85 8.24 5.71 6.06
N VAL A 86 7.24 6.58 5.85
CA VAL A 86 5.84 6.32 6.24
C VAL A 86 5.16 5.37 5.25
N TYR A 87 5.56 5.40 3.98
CA TYR A 87 4.97 4.59 2.91
C TYR A 87 5.95 4.35 1.76
N PRO A 88 5.66 3.39 0.85
CA PRO A 88 6.45 3.18 -0.35
C PRO A 88 6.17 4.31 -1.37
N THR A 89 6.62 5.53 -1.08
CA THR A 89 6.69 6.59 -2.08
C THR A 89 8.15 6.71 -2.51
N ASP A 90 8.41 6.72 -3.82
CA ASP A 90 9.77 6.86 -4.38
C ASP A 90 10.43 8.20 -3.98
N GLU A 91 9.61 9.17 -3.58
CA GLU A 91 10.00 10.50 -3.12
C GLU A 91 9.32 10.82 -1.78
N PRO A 92 9.92 11.69 -0.95
CA PRO A 92 9.25 12.23 0.23
C PRO A 92 7.91 12.87 -0.11
N VAL A 93 6.93 12.68 0.76
CA VAL A 93 5.64 13.38 0.66
C VAL A 93 5.81 14.74 1.34
N GLU A 94 5.66 15.81 0.57
CA GLU A 94 5.86 17.17 1.04
C GLU A 94 4.58 18.00 0.93
N PHE A 95 4.18 18.63 2.03
CA PHE A 95 3.05 19.56 2.04
C PHE A 95 3.19 20.59 3.15
N GLU A 96 2.47 21.70 2.99
CA GLU A 96 2.44 22.79 3.96
C GLU A 96 1.45 22.48 5.08
N VAL A 97 1.81 22.85 6.31
CA VAL A 97 0.96 22.78 7.49
C VAL A 97 0.89 24.15 8.16
N ALA A 98 -0.29 24.48 8.67
CA ALA A 98 -0.46 25.60 9.56
C ALA A 98 0.15 25.28 10.93
N VAL A 99 0.73 26.31 11.55
CA VAL A 99 1.40 26.23 12.84
C VAL A 99 0.70 27.13 13.84
N GLU A 100 0.35 26.57 14.99
CA GLU A 100 -0.18 27.33 16.13
C GLU A 100 0.81 27.21 17.30
N PRO A 101 1.48 28.31 17.71
CA PRO A 101 2.41 28.26 18.84
C PRO A 101 1.64 28.13 20.16
N GLY A 102 2.10 27.22 21.02
CA GLY A 102 1.65 27.04 22.40
C GLY A 102 2.76 27.35 23.40
N GLN A 103 2.51 27.05 24.68
CA GLN A 103 3.52 27.21 25.74
C GLN A 103 4.51 26.04 25.70
N GLY A 104 5.68 26.25 25.11
CA GLY A 104 6.74 25.24 25.03
C GLY A 104 6.57 24.20 23.91
N TYR A 105 5.58 24.37 23.03
CA TYR A 105 5.27 23.45 21.93
C TYR A 105 4.65 24.20 20.74
N ILE A 106 4.57 23.52 19.59
CA ILE A 106 3.77 23.95 18.44
C ILE A 106 2.75 22.88 18.06
N GLU A 107 1.56 23.29 17.64
CA GLU A 107 0.61 22.43 16.94
C GLU A 107 0.75 22.58 15.43
N LEU A 108 0.66 21.47 14.72
CA LEU A 108 0.81 21.38 13.28
C LEU A 108 -0.46 20.75 12.70
N LYS A 109 -1.11 21.42 11.75
CA LYS A 109 -2.28 20.87 11.05
C LYS A 109 -2.25 21.23 9.58
N GLY A 110 -2.45 20.26 8.70
CA GLY A 110 -2.56 20.51 7.27
C GLY A 110 -3.15 19.32 6.53
N THR A 111 -3.67 19.60 5.34
CA THR A 111 -4.22 18.58 4.44
C THR A 111 -3.69 18.87 3.06
N THR A 112 -3.37 17.80 2.33
CA THR A 112 -2.99 17.87 0.92
C THR A 112 -3.75 16.81 0.14
N SER A 113 -4.08 17.12 -1.10
CA SER A 113 -4.75 16.21 -2.03
C SER A 113 -3.81 15.94 -3.19
N TYR A 114 -3.55 14.67 -3.49
CA TYR A 114 -2.67 14.31 -4.60
C TYR A 114 -3.46 13.67 -5.74
N TYR A 115 -3.39 14.29 -6.91
CA TYR A 115 -3.95 13.82 -8.20
C TYR A 115 -5.41 13.36 -8.15
N GLU A 116 -6.24 13.95 -7.27
CA GLU A 116 -7.64 13.56 -7.05
C GLU A 116 -7.80 12.09 -6.60
N CYS A 117 -6.70 11.42 -6.26
CA CYS A 117 -6.67 10.00 -5.96
C CYS A 117 -6.84 9.74 -4.47
N TYR A 118 -6.25 10.60 -3.63
CA TYR A 118 -6.34 10.52 -2.19
C TYR A 118 -6.06 11.87 -1.53
N ASP A 119 -6.56 12.00 -0.29
CA ASP A 119 -6.24 13.04 0.65
C ASP A 119 -5.28 12.51 1.73
N LEU A 120 -4.34 13.35 2.14
CA LEU A 120 -3.49 13.15 3.31
C LEU A 120 -3.72 14.29 4.28
N SER A 121 -4.18 13.96 5.48
CA SER A 121 -4.32 14.92 6.57
C SER A 121 -3.31 14.64 7.66
N PHE A 122 -2.55 15.68 8.04
CA PHE A 122 -1.55 15.64 9.08
C PHE A 122 -1.99 16.47 10.27
N SER A 123 -1.82 15.91 11.45
CA SER A 123 -1.99 16.62 12.71
C SER A 123 -0.89 16.21 13.67
N GLY A 124 -0.30 17.14 14.37
CA GLY A 124 0.77 16.82 15.32
C GLY A 124 1.03 17.91 16.34
N VAL A 125 1.75 17.53 17.39
CA VAL A 125 2.26 18.41 18.42
C VAL A 125 3.76 18.15 18.52
N CYS A 126 4.56 19.20 18.38
CA CYS A 126 6.00 19.15 18.56
C CYS A 126 6.39 19.92 19.82
N ASP A 127 7.12 19.28 20.72
CA ASP A 127 7.75 19.93 21.85
C ASP A 127 9.29 19.84 21.75
N SER A 128 10.00 20.28 22.78
CA SER A 128 11.48 20.26 22.82
C SER A 128 12.11 18.85 22.80
N LYS A 129 11.31 17.80 22.98
CA LYS A 129 11.77 16.41 23.06
C LYS A 129 11.39 15.61 21.82
N GLU A 130 10.13 15.70 21.40
CA GLU A 130 9.58 14.82 20.36
C GLU A 130 8.46 15.48 19.54
N LEU A 131 8.27 14.92 18.35
CA LEU A 131 7.10 15.15 17.50
C LEU A 131 6.13 13.97 17.65
N ARG A 132 4.91 14.26 18.12
CA ARG A 132 3.79 13.30 18.16
C ARG A 132 2.81 13.67 17.05
N ALA A 133 2.65 12.81 16.06
CA ALA A 133 1.85 13.11 14.88
C ALA A 133 0.93 11.95 14.47
N THR A 134 -0.15 12.31 13.80
CA THR A 134 -1.11 11.41 13.16
C THR A 134 -1.27 11.83 11.71
N LEU A 135 -1.10 10.85 10.83
CA LEU A 135 -1.38 10.97 9.41
C LEU A 135 -2.66 10.17 9.10
N VAL A 136 -3.57 10.77 8.35
CA VAL A 136 -4.79 10.11 7.87
C VAL A 136 -4.73 10.07 6.36
N TYR A 137 -4.85 8.87 5.80
CA TYR A 137 -4.93 8.63 4.36
C TYR A 137 -6.32 8.21 3.98
N GLU A 138 -6.91 8.95 3.03
CA GLU A 138 -8.24 8.67 2.50
C GLU A 138 -8.25 8.67 0.98
N VAL A 139 -8.61 7.54 0.38
CA VAL A 139 -8.76 7.37 -1.07
C VAL A 139 -10.04 8.04 -1.55
N THR A 140 -9.85 9.12 -2.29
CA THR A 140 -10.90 9.90 -2.95
C THR A 140 -11.19 9.44 -4.37
N SER A 141 -10.30 8.65 -4.98
CA SER A 141 -10.45 8.16 -6.35
C SER A 141 -11.74 7.34 -6.55
N SER A 142 -12.21 7.29 -7.79
CA SER A 142 -13.29 6.41 -8.23
C SER A 142 -12.85 4.95 -8.46
N LEU A 143 -11.68 4.55 -7.95
CA LEU A 143 -11.19 3.18 -8.05
C LEU A 143 -12.27 2.18 -7.61
N THR A 144 -12.40 1.11 -8.37
CA THR A 144 -13.30 0.00 -8.08
C THR A 144 -13.09 -0.48 -6.66
N ARG A 145 -14.18 -0.57 -5.89
CA ARG A 145 -14.14 -0.99 -4.49
C ARG A 145 -13.95 -2.50 -4.31
N SER A 146 -14.32 -3.28 -5.31
CA SER A 146 -14.15 -4.73 -5.32
C SER A 146 -13.95 -5.23 -6.75
N ALA A 147 -12.86 -5.93 -7.01
CA ALA A 147 -12.58 -6.59 -8.30
C ALA A 147 -12.50 -8.11 -8.10
N VAL A 148 -13.27 -8.88 -8.88
CA VAL A 148 -13.28 -10.35 -8.83
C VAL A 148 -12.64 -10.92 -10.09
N PHE A 149 -11.55 -11.65 -9.90
CA PHE A 149 -10.84 -12.40 -10.93
C PHE A 149 -11.28 -13.85 -10.85
N ASP A 150 -12.01 -14.32 -11.86
CA ASP A 150 -12.47 -15.70 -11.96
C ASP A 150 -11.47 -16.53 -12.77
N PHE A 151 -10.69 -17.36 -12.09
CA PHE A 151 -9.66 -18.19 -12.73
C PHE A 151 -10.26 -19.32 -13.59
N THR A 152 -11.56 -19.58 -13.52
CA THR A 152 -12.23 -20.52 -14.42
C THR A 152 -12.41 -19.94 -15.84
N ASP A 153 -12.38 -18.62 -15.97
CA ASP A 153 -12.29 -17.88 -17.23
C ASP A 153 -10.81 -17.60 -17.57
N GLN A 154 -10.50 -17.32 -18.85
CA GLN A 154 -9.20 -16.80 -19.26
C GLN A 154 -9.04 -15.33 -18.85
N ILE A 155 -8.38 -15.10 -17.71
CA ILE A 155 -8.19 -13.77 -17.14
C ILE A 155 -6.80 -13.16 -17.39
N LEU A 156 -5.80 -13.99 -17.70
CA LEU A 156 -4.45 -13.55 -18.04
C LEU A 156 -4.39 -13.24 -19.54
N LYS A 157 -4.08 -11.99 -19.89
CA LYS A 157 -4.04 -11.55 -21.29
C LYS A 157 -2.79 -10.73 -21.59
N VAL A 158 -2.28 -10.90 -22.80
CA VAL A 158 -1.24 -10.03 -23.37
C VAL A 158 -1.93 -8.80 -23.97
N SER A 159 -1.45 -7.60 -23.63
CA SER A 159 -1.87 -6.36 -24.29
C SER A 159 -0.80 -5.77 -25.20
N GLN A 160 0.46 -6.12 -24.95
CA GLN A 160 1.61 -5.71 -25.74
C GLN A 160 2.63 -6.84 -25.77
N GLY A 161 3.21 -7.09 -26.94
CA GLY A 161 4.25 -8.09 -27.14
C GLY A 161 5.00 -7.86 -28.44
N THR A 162 6.16 -8.48 -28.56
CA THR A 162 7.06 -8.29 -29.71
C THR A 162 6.83 -9.36 -30.76
N ALA A 163 6.77 -8.94 -32.02
CA ALA A 163 6.65 -9.83 -33.16
C ALA A 163 7.86 -10.78 -33.30
N GLY A 164 7.66 -11.87 -34.01
CA GLY A 164 8.69 -12.86 -34.33
C GLY A 164 8.33 -14.25 -33.80
N THR A 165 9.22 -15.20 -34.05
CA THR A 165 8.95 -16.61 -33.83
C THR A 165 9.85 -17.25 -32.79
N VAL A 166 9.43 -18.42 -32.31
CA VAL A 166 10.18 -19.27 -31.38
C VAL A 166 10.01 -20.74 -31.75
N GLU A 167 11.07 -21.53 -31.58
CA GLU A 167 11.03 -22.99 -31.74
C GLU A 167 10.69 -23.65 -30.42
N TRP A 168 9.66 -24.51 -30.41
CA TRP A 168 9.27 -25.31 -29.26
C TRP A 168 8.78 -26.69 -29.70
N GLU A 169 9.32 -27.76 -29.09
CA GLU A 169 8.99 -29.15 -29.43
C GLU A 169 9.06 -29.49 -30.93
N GLY A 170 10.03 -28.89 -31.65
CA GLY A 170 10.25 -29.12 -33.08
C GLY A 170 9.23 -28.41 -33.99
N LYS A 171 8.50 -27.43 -33.46
CA LYS A 171 7.59 -26.57 -34.22
C LYS A 171 7.93 -25.09 -34.00
N THR A 172 7.79 -24.30 -35.04
CA THR A 172 7.84 -22.84 -34.98
C THR A 172 6.48 -22.29 -34.57
N TYR A 173 6.46 -21.39 -33.58
CA TYR A 173 5.29 -20.63 -33.14
C TYR A 173 5.57 -19.14 -33.27
N GLU A 174 4.53 -18.33 -33.50
CA GLU A 174 4.62 -16.89 -33.21
C GLU A 174 4.82 -16.71 -31.70
N LYS A 175 5.67 -15.76 -31.31
CA LYS A 175 6.00 -15.51 -29.89
C LYS A 175 4.75 -15.20 -29.07
N VAL A 176 3.83 -14.40 -29.61
CA VAL A 176 2.57 -14.03 -28.93
C VAL A 176 1.72 -15.27 -28.69
N GLU A 177 1.55 -16.11 -29.70
CA GLU A 177 0.78 -17.37 -29.57
C GLU A 177 1.41 -18.31 -28.53
N PHE A 178 2.74 -18.42 -28.51
CA PHE A 178 3.44 -19.22 -27.50
C PHE A 178 3.22 -18.66 -26.09
N VAL A 179 3.35 -17.34 -25.91
CA VAL A 179 3.13 -16.65 -24.63
C VAL A 179 1.69 -16.85 -24.14
N GLU A 180 0.71 -16.61 -24.99
CA GLU A 180 -0.70 -16.79 -24.65
C GLU A 180 -1.01 -18.25 -24.27
N GLY A 181 -0.45 -19.22 -24.99
CA GLY A 181 -0.59 -20.64 -24.67
C GLY A 181 0.00 -21.01 -23.31
N VAL A 182 1.14 -20.41 -22.92
CA VAL A 182 1.70 -20.57 -21.58
C VAL A 182 0.75 -19.95 -20.54
N LEU A 183 0.27 -18.72 -20.73
CA LEU A 183 -0.65 -18.07 -19.81
C LEU A 183 -1.96 -18.83 -19.61
N GLU A 184 -2.52 -19.40 -20.68
CA GLU A 184 -3.71 -20.28 -20.61
C GLU A 184 -3.45 -21.51 -19.77
N TYR A 185 -2.29 -22.16 -19.97
CA TYR A 185 -1.88 -23.30 -19.16
C TYR A 185 -1.74 -22.91 -17.69
N LEU A 186 -1.10 -21.77 -17.38
CA LEU A 186 -0.95 -21.30 -16.00
C LEU A 186 -2.29 -20.99 -15.34
N ASN A 187 -3.19 -20.31 -16.05
CA ASN A 187 -4.53 -20.00 -15.58
C ASN A 187 -5.32 -21.28 -15.24
N LYS A 188 -5.24 -22.28 -16.13
CA LYS A 188 -5.85 -23.59 -15.89
C LYS A 188 -5.26 -24.29 -14.67
N LYS A 189 -3.93 -24.28 -14.50
CA LYS A 189 -3.28 -24.89 -13.32
C LYS A 189 -3.69 -24.20 -12.02
N LEU A 190 -3.82 -22.87 -12.04
CA LEU A 190 -4.31 -22.10 -10.88
C LEU A 190 -5.74 -22.50 -10.52
N SER A 191 -6.61 -22.64 -11.52
CA SER A 191 -8.03 -22.97 -11.31
C SER A 191 -8.31 -24.38 -10.79
N GLU A 192 -7.32 -25.29 -10.83
CA GLU A 192 -7.40 -26.60 -10.18
C GLU A 192 -7.48 -26.53 -8.65
N ASN A 193 -6.98 -25.45 -8.03
CA ASN A 193 -6.95 -25.29 -6.57
C ASN A 193 -7.67 -24.02 -6.10
N ILE A 194 -7.61 -22.95 -6.90
CA ILE A 194 -8.15 -21.64 -6.58
C ILE A 194 -9.03 -21.20 -7.75
N GLN A 195 -10.34 -21.13 -7.56
CA GLN A 195 -11.29 -20.72 -8.60
C GLN A 195 -11.38 -19.20 -8.78
N GLY A 196 -11.00 -18.41 -7.78
CA GLY A 196 -11.00 -16.96 -7.96
C GLY A 196 -10.30 -16.18 -6.85
N MET A 197 -10.07 -14.91 -7.14
CA MET A 197 -9.51 -13.92 -6.22
C MET A 197 -10.38 -12.67 -6.22
N ARG A 198 -10.71 -12.13 -5.05
CA ARG A 198 -11.37 -10.83 -4.91
C ARG A 198 -10.42 -9.86 -4.21
N LEU A 199 -10.29 -8.67 -4.77
CA LEU A 199 -9.54 -7.56 -4.20
C LEU A 199 -10.51 -6.46 -3.79
N ASP A 200 -10.55 -6.12 -2.50
CA ASP A 200 -11.39 -5.07 -1.95
C ASP A 200 -10.51 -3.86 -1.58
N PHE A 201 -10.81 -2.71 -2.18
CA PHE A 201 -10.02 -1.47 -2.06
C PHE A 201 -10.72 -0.46 -1.14
N ASP A 202 -10.34 -0.47 0.13
CA ASP A 202 -10.95 0.35 1.17
C ASP A 202 -10.45 1.80 1.15
N ARG A 203 -11.28 2.72 1.67
CA ARG A 203 -10.98 4.16 1.63
C ARG A 203 -9.77 4.54 2.46
N ASP A 204 -9.47 3.81 3.51
CA ASP A 204 -8.31 4.05 4.36
C ASP A 204 -7.02 3.42 3.80
N GLY A 205 -7.05 2.92 2.56
CA GLY A 205 -5.89 2.31 1.91
C GLY A 205 -5.67 0.85 2.29
N VAL A 206 -6.57 0.21 3.04
CA VAL A 206 -6.52 -1.24 3.29
C VAL A 206 -6.90 -1.99 2.01
N LEU A 207 -6.12 -3.03 1.69
CA LEU A 207 -6.41 -3.96 0.58
C LEU A 207 -6.84 -5.31 1.15
N GLY A 208 -8.14 -5.59 1.10
CA GLY A 208 -8.66 -6.90 1.42
C GLY A 208 -8.40 -7.87 0.27
N VAL A 209 -7.76 -9.02 0.54
CA VAL A 209 -7.57 -10.07 -0.45
C VAL A 209 -8.33 -11.31 -0.03
N TYR A 210 -9.19 -11.80 -0.93
CA TYR A 210 -9.97 -12.99 -0.67
C TYR A 210 -9.69 -14.02 -1.75
N VAL A 211 -9.55 -15.27 -1.33
CA VAL A 211 -9.26 -16.40 -2.19
C VAL A 211 -10.44 -17.35 -2.14
N LYS A 212 -10.90 -17.81 -3.31
CA LYS A 212 -11.94 -18.83 -3.44
C LYS A 212 -11.29 -20.14 -3.84
N LYS A 213 -11.29 -21.11 -2.93
CA LYS A 213 -10.87 -22.50 -3.24
C LYS A 213 -11.97 -23.23 -4.01
N VAL A 214 -11.61 -24.32 -4.69
CA VAL A 214 -12.58 -25.20 -5.35
C VAL A 214 -13.68 -25.63 -4.37
N ASP A 215 -14.94 -25.51 -4.81
CA ASP A 215 -16.14 -25.86 -4.06
C ASP A 215 -16.33 -25.10 -2.72
N GLY A 216 -15.62 -23.98 -2.53
CA GLY A 216 -15.72 -23.12 -1.35
C GLY A 216 -16.20 -21.70 -1.66
N ASP A 217 -16.48 -20.95 -0.61
CA ASP A 217 -16.72 -19.51 -0.68
C ASP A 217 -15.41 -18.71 -0.61
N PHE A 218 -15.50 -17.40 -0.89
CA PHE A 218 -14.38 -16.48 -0.68
C PHE A 218 -14.01 -16.42 0.80
N THR A 219 -12.75 -16.74 1.10
CA THR A 219 -12.17 -16.58 2.44
C THR A 219 -11.08 -15.52 2.38
N GLU A 220 -11.06 -14.65 3.38
CA GLU A 220 -10.03 -13.63 3.51
C GLU A 220 -8.65 -14.29 3.67
N TRP A 221 -7.68 -13.78 2.93
CA TRP A 221 -6.28 -14.16 3.08
C TRP A 221 -5.71 -13.37 4.25
N PRO A 222 -5.12 -14.01 5.28
CA PRO A 222 -4.76 -13.35 6.53
C PRO A 222 -3.44 -12.57 6.39
N LEU A 223 -3.38 -11.65 5.44
CA LEU A 223 -2.28 -10.72 5.23
C LEU A 223 -2.82 -9.30 5.33
N HIS A 224 -2.16 -8.47 6.13
CA HIS A 224 -2.50 -7.06 6.26
C HIS A 224 -1.82 -6.28 5.14
N LEU A 225 -2.51 -6.12 4.01
CA LEU A 225 -2.00 -5.37 2.87
C LEU A 225 -2.57 -3.96 2.88
N THR A 226 -1.74 -3.00 2.47
CA THR A 226 -2.20 -1.65 2.14
C THR A 226 -1.91 -1.34 0.69
N TYR A 227 -2.64 -0.41 0.09
CA TYR A 227 -2.40 0.04 -1.26
C TYR A 227 -2.25 1.55 -1.35
N TRP A 228 -1.34 1.98 -2.23
CA TRP A 228 -0.91 3.37 -2.36
C TRP A 228 -0.91 3.79 -3.81
N PHE A 229 -1.47 4.95 -4.13
CA PHE A 229 -1.31 5.52 -5.48
C PHE A 229 0.10 6.05 -5.66
N ARG A 230 0.71 5.71 -6.80
CA ARG A 230 2.00 6.26 -7.18
C ARG A 230 1.85 7.70 -7.62
N LYS A 231 2.84 8.52 -7.25
CA LYS A 231 2.94 9.91 -7.72
C LYS A 231 3.08 9.91 -9.24
N TYR A 232 2.30 10.74 -9.94
CA TYR A 232 2.38 10.94 -11.40
C TYR A 232 2.08 9.71 -12.31
N SER A 233 1.41 8.66 -11.85
CA SER A 233 1.03 7.53 -12.72
C SER A 233 -0.26 6.83 -12.29
N HIS A 234 -0.85 6.04 -13.19
CA HIS A 234 -1.90 5.06 -12.85
C HIS A 234 -1.34 3.81 -12.14
N GLY A 235 -0.23 3.97 -11.43
CA GLY A 235 0.41 2.93 -10.65
C GLY A 235 -0.19 2.86 -9.25
N ILE A 236 -0.20 1.65 -8.69
CA ILE A 236 -0.37 1.42 -7.27
C ILE A 236 0.85 0.67 -6.71
N TYR A 237 1.14 0.88 -5.43
CA TYR A 237 2.00 0.01 -4.64
C TYR A 237 1.13 -0.81 -3.72
N ILE A 238 1.24 -2.14 -3.78
CA ILE A 238 0.70 -3.02 -2.74
C ILE A 238 1.79 -3.18 -1.70
N ALA A 239 1.61 -2.54 -0.54
CA ALA A 239 2.62 -2.44 0.50
C ALA A 239 2.39 -3.49 1.59
N MET A 240 3.51 -3.99 2.10
CA MET A 240 3.61 -5.00 3.15
C MET A 240 4.65 -4.55 4.16
N ASP A 241 4.38 -4.79 5.45
CA ASP A 241 5.45 -4.79 6.43
C ASP A 241 6.34 -6.03 6.25
N ARG A 242 7.45 -6.06 6.99
CA ARG A 242 8.40 -7.17 6.93
C ARG A 242 7.80 -8.53 7.27
N GLU A 243 6.94 -8.59 8.28
CA GLU A 243 6.33 -9.86 8.73
C GLU A 243 5.36 -10.42 7.68
N THR A 244 4.51 -9.55 7.14
CA THR A 244 3.56 -9.83 6.07
C THR A 244 4.28 -10.23 4.79
N ASN A 245 5.37 -9.54 4.43
CA ASN A 245 6.21 -9.90 3.30
C ASN A 245 6.80 -11.31 3.49
N ASN A 246 7.36 -11.62 4.66
CA ASN A 246 7.90 -12.96 4.92
C ASN A 246 6.81 -14.04 4.85
N ALA A 247 5.61 -13.77 5.38
CA ALA A 247 4.47 -14.68 5.28
C ALA A 247 4.03 -14.88 3.82
N PHE A 248 3.98 -13.82 3.03
CA PHE A 248 3.69 -13.84 1.60
C PHE A 248 4.71 -14.69 0.83
N LEU A 249 6.01 -14.50 1.10
CA LEU A 249 7.08 -15.27 0.46
C LEU A 249 7.01 -16.74 0.83
N ASN A 250 6.84 -17.07 2.12
CA ASN A 250 6.69 -18.45 2.58
C ASN A 250 5.50 -19.15 1.92
N TYR A 251 4.41 -18.42 1.69
CA TYR A 251 3.24 -18.94 0.99
C TYR A 251 3.54 -19.24 -0.49
N LEU A 252 4.29 -18.37 -1.17
CA LEU A 252 4.66 -18.55 -2.57
C LEU A 252 5.69 -19.67 -2.76
N SER A 253 6.63 -19.83 -1.83
CA SER A 253 7.79 -20.71 -1.97
C SER A 253 7.58 -22.13 -1.47
N GLY A 254 6.64 -22.35 -0.54
CA GLY A 254 6.47 -23.63 0.14
C GLY A 254 7.60 -24.03 1.11
N ASP A 255 8.74 -23.33 1.09
CA ASP A 255 9.82 -23.37 2.09
C ASP A 255 10.73 -22.12 1.95
N ALA A 256 11.28 -21.64 3.07
CA ALA A 256 11.71 -20.26 3.31
C ALA A 256 13.04 -19.77 2.68
N ASP A 257 13.67 -20.52 1.77
CA ASP A 257 14.99 -20.17 1.20
C ASP A 257 14.90 -19.62 -0.23
N PHE A 258 14.19 -18.50 -0.42
CA PHE A 258 14.18 -17.76 -1.68
C PHE A 258 15.19 -16.60 -1.67
N SER A 259 16.10 -16.60 -2.65
CA SER A 259 17.18 -15.61 -2.78
C SER A 259 16.77 -14.31 -3.45
N SER A 260 15.63 -14.27 -4.12
CA SER A 260 15.09 -13.08 -4.79
C SER A 260 13.78 -12.69 -4.13
N ILE A 261 13.70 -11.45 -3.66
CA ILE A 261 12.48 -10.91 -3.07
C ILE A 261 11.68 -10.30 -4.24
N PRO A 262 10.51 -10.83 -4.63
CA PRO A 262 9.65 -10.22 -5.66
C PRO A 262 9.15 -8.83 -5.24
N THR A 263 9.20 -8.51 -3.96
CA THR A 263 8.89 -7.18 -3.45
C THR A 263 10.13 -6.28 -3.49
N VAL A 264 9.91 -5.02 -3.86
CA VAL A 264 10.95 -4.00 -3.77
C VAL A 264 11.06 -3.57 -2.31
N ALA A 265 12.24 -3.72 -1.72
CA ALA A 265 12.52 -3.16 -0.40
C ALA A 265 12.60 -1.63 -0.53
N MET A 266 11.65 -0.94 0.07
CA MET A 266 11.57 0.52 0.05
C MET A 266 12.21 1.12 1.30
N THR A 267 12.08 0.42 2.43
CA THR A 267 12.85 0.66 3.66
C THR A 267 13.27 -0.67 4.28
N ALA A 268 13.94 -0.64 5.42
CA ALA A 268 14.24 -1.85 6.20
C ALA A 268 12.97 -2.59 6.69
N GLU A 269 11.84 -1.89 6.80
CA GLU A 269 10.61 -2.40 7.40
C GLU A 269 9.44 -2.49 6.42
N HIS A 270 9.55 -1.88 5.24
CA HIS A 270 8.46 -1.82 4.25
C HIS A 270 8.89 -2.34 2.88
N TYR A 271 8.05 -3.20 2.34
CA TYR A 271 8.19 -3.85 1.05
C TYR A 271 6.98 -3.52 0.18
N CYS A 272 7.15 -3.47 -1.14
CA CYS A 272 6.00 -3.27 -2.03
C CYS A 272 6.05 -4.09 -3.30
N LEU A 273 4.86 -4.43 -3.81
CA LEU A 273 4.65 -4.90 -5.17
C LEU A 273 4.18 -3.72 -6.03
N PRO A 274 5.03 -3.23 -6.93
CA PRO A 274 4.62 -2.24 -7.93
C PRO A 274 3.63 -2.86 -8.93
N ALA A 275 2.44 -2.27 -9.04
CA ALA A 275 1.46 -2.61 -10.07
C ALA A 275 0.93 -1.36 -10.80
N PHE A 276 0.28 -1.58 -11.94
CA PHE A 276 -0.51 -0.63 -12.69
C PHE A 276 -1.94 -1.14 -12.77
N TYR A 277 -2.91 -0.22 -12.79
CA TYR A 277 -4.30 -0.58 -12.97
C TYR A 277 -4.92 0.18 -14.15
N THR A 278 -5.87 -0.47 -14.81
CA THR A 278 -6.79 0.18 -15.77
C THR A 278 -8.21 -0.11 -15.34
N GLN A 279 -9.07 0.90 -15.45
CA GLN A 279 -10.48 0.80 -15.13
C GLN A 279 -11.30 1.56 -16.17
N ASN A 280 -12.34 0.91 -16.66
CA ASN A 280 -13.41 1.54 -17.44
C ASN A 280 -14.77 0.90 -17.07
N ASP A 281 -15.80 1.10 -17.87
CA ASP A 281 -17.13 0.57 -17.60
C ASP A 281 -17.23 -0.96 -17.82
N GLU A 282 -16.33 -1.54 -18.61
CA GLU A 282 -16.38 -2.96 -18.98
C GLU A 282 -15.54 -3.84 -18.05
N TYR A 283 -14.36 -3.35 -17.63
CA TYR A 283 -13.43 -4.15 -16.87
C TYR A 283 -12.56 -3.34 -15.91
N PHE A 284 -12.01 -4.08 -14.95
CA PHE A 284 -10.87 -3.69 -14.14
C PHE A 284 -9.70 -4.60 -14.51
N SER A 285 -8.50 -4.05 -14.68
CA SER A 285 -7.31 -4.85 -14.91
C SER A 285 -6.16 -4.45 -14.01
N LEU A 286 -5.39 -5.43 -13.57
CA LEU A 286 -4.16 -5.25 -12.82
C LEU A 286 -2.98 -5.80 -13.63
N GLU A 287 -1.89 -5.04 -13.68
CA GLU A 287 -0.63 -5.40 -14.34
C GLU A 287 0.50 -5.24 -13.33
N MET A 288 1.35 -6.25 -13.20
CA MET A 288 2.56 -6.16 -12.38
C MET A 288 3.64 -5.41 -13.16
N ASP A 289 4.43 -4.55 -12.49
CA ASP A 289 5.56 -3.90 -13.17
C ASP A 289 6.53 -4.96 -13.72
N PHE A 290 7.04 -4.71 -14.93
CA PHE A 290 7.72 -5.71 -15.73
C PHE A 290 8.99 -6.30 -15.08
N PRO A 291 9.88 -5.51 -14.43
CA PRO A 291 11.01 -6.05 -13.69
C PRO A 291 10.58 -7.00 -12.55
N THR A 292 9.52 -6.64 -11.81
CA THR A 292 8.99 -7.47 -10.74
C THR A 292 8.38 -8.77 -11.27
N LEU A 293 7.67 -8.70 -12.40
CA LEU A 293 7.16 -9.89 -13.07
C LEU A 293 8.28 -10.87 -13.43
N LEU A 294 9.40 -10.39 -14.01
CA LEU A 294 10.52 -11.25 -14.35
C LEU A 294 11.14 -11.92 -13.12
N ILE A 295 11.29 -11.20 -12.01
CA ILE A 295 11.79 -11.77 -10.74
C ILE A 295 10.87 -12.90 -10.27
N CYS A 296 9.56 -12.64 -10.16
CA CYS A 296 8.57 -13.65 -9.77
C CYS A 296 8.60 -14.90 -10.66
N LEU A 297 8.75 -14.71 -11.98
CA LEU A 297 8.81 -15.82 -12.94
C LEU A 297 10.10 -16.62 -12.78
N GLY A 298 11.25 -15.96 -12.61
CA GLY A 298 12.52 -16.63 -12.36
C GLY A 298 12.48 -17.46 -11.08
N ASP A 299 11.90 -16.91 -10.03
CA ASP A 299 11.69 -17.60 -8.75
C ASP A 299 10.81 -18.83 -8.90
N TRP A 300 9.67 -18.69 -9.59
CA TRP A 300 8.78 -19.82 -9.80
C TRP A 300 9.43 -20.95 -10.62
N ILE A 301 10.22 -20.61 -11.65
CA ILE A 301 11.00 -21.60 -12.42
C ILE A 301 11.95 -22.38 -11.51
N ASN A 302 12.54 -21.72 -10.51
CA ASN A 302 13.51 -22.32 -9.59
C ASN A 302 12.88 -22.99 -8.36
N SER A 303 11.57 -22.84 -8.14
CA SER A 303 10.84 -23.39 -6.97
C SER A 303 10.81 -24.92 -6.89
N GLY A 304 11.10 -25.63 -7.98
CA GLY A 304 10.91 -27.08 -8.05
C GLY A 304 9.45 -27.56 -8.15
N MET A 305 8.49 -26.64 -8.22
CA MET A 305 7.05 -26.94 -8.36
C MET A 305 6.61 -27.31 -9.79
N LEU A 306 7.53 -27.26 -10.75
CA LEU A 306 7.29 -27.53 -12.16
C LEU A 306 7.91 -28.87 -12.55
N ASN A 307 7.21 -29.67 -13.35
CA ASN A 307 7.84 -30.81 -13.99
C ASN A 307 8.82 -30.35 -15.09
N TYR A 308 9.62 -31.28 -15.62
CA TYR A 308 10.65 -30.96 -16.60
C TYR A 308 10.12 -30.19 -17.82
N LYS A 309 8.97 -30.59 -18.38
CA LYS A 309 8.40 -29.95 -19.57
C LYS A 309 7.88 -28.55 -19.26
N GLU A 310 7.22 -28.39 -18.11
CA GLU A 310 6.76 -27.09 -17.61
C GLU A 310 7.93 -26.14 -17.36
N ALA A 311 9.01 -26.63 -16.73
CA ALA A 311 10.19 -25.83 -16.47
C ALA A 311 10.86 -25.35 -17.78
N GLU A 312 10.98 -26.21 -18.80
CA GLU A 312 11.53 -25.82 -20.10
C GLU A 312 10.63 -24.81 -20.83
N ALA A 313 9.31 -24.99 -20.81
CA ALA A 313 8.36 -24.03 -21.38
C ALA A 313 8.45 -22.66 -20.67
N MET A 314 8.52 -22.67 -19.34
CA MET A 314 8.63 -21.46 -18.53
C MET A 314 9.98 -20.75 -18.69
N LYS A 315 11.09 -21.47 -18.88
CA LYS A 315 12.38 -20.86 -19.23
C LYS A 315 12.34 -20.19 -20.60
N LEU A 316 11.69 -20.82 -21.58
CA LEU A 316 11.53 -20.24 -22.91
C LEU A 316 10.64 -18.99 -22.85
N PHE A 317 9.53 -19.07 -22.11
CA PHE A 317 8.65 -17.93 -21.81
C PHE A 317 9.43 -16.78 -21.17
N TYR A 318 10.17 -17.03 -20.08
CA TYR A 318 11.04 -16.06 -19.43
C TYR A 318 12.02 -15.42 -20.41
N LYS A 319 12.67 -16.23 -21.25
CA LYS A 319 13.61 -15.75 -22.26
C LYS A 319 12.95 -14.81 -23.26
N ILE A 320 11.74 -15.15 -23.75
CA ILE A 320 10.98 -14.30 -24.66
C ILE A 320 10.70 -12.94 -24.00
N LEU A 321 10.17 -12.94 -22.78
CA LEU A 321 9.86 -11.70 -22.06
C LEU A 321 11.14 -10.87 -21.83
N SER A 322 12.20 -11.49 -21.29
CA SER A 322 13.46 -10.82 -20.95
C SER A 322 14.26 -10.28 -22.15
N SER A 323 13.97 -10.76 -23.37
CA SER A 323 14.72 -10.38 -24.57
C SER A 323 14.42 -8.96 -25.06
N ASP A 324 13.33 -8.37 -24.58
CA ASP A 324 12.92 -7.00 -24.88
C ASP A 324 13.38 -6.09 -23.73
N SER A 325 14.61 -5.57 -23.84
CA SER A 325 15.25 -4.73 -22.80
C SER A 325 14.74 -3.29 -22.76
N ASP A 326 13.91 -2.89 -23.72
CA ASP A 326 13.36 -1.54 -23.80
C ASP A 326 11.99 -1.49 -23.11
N ARG A 327 11.87 -0.62 -22.09
CA ARG A 327 10.70 -0.55 -21.19
C ARG A 327 9.41 -0.19 -21.96
N ASP A 328 9.55 0.52 -23.07
CA ASP A 328 8.44 0.92 -23.95
C ASP A 328 7.98 -0.20 -24.90
N MET A 329 8.82 -1.22 -25.11
CA MET A 329 8.55 -2.40 -25.94
C MET A 329 8.38 -3.68 -25.10
N ALA A 330 8.35 -3.54 -23.77
CA ALA A 330 8.21 -4.65 -22.85
C ALA A 330 6.84 -5.34 -23.02
N TRP A 331 6.83 -6.64 -22.75
CA TRP A 331 5.60 -7.42 -22.73
C TRP A 331 4.71 -6.96 -21.58
N ARG A 332 3.42 -6.74 -21.86
CA ARG A 332 2.43 -6.35 -20.85
C ARG A 332 1.40 -7.44 -20.69
N ILE A 333 1.30 -7.96 -19.47
CA ILE A 333 0.40 -9.05 -19.10
C ILE A 333 -0.53 -8.57 -18.00
N HIS A 334 -1.83 -8.61 -18.28
CA HIS A 334 -2.88 -8.15 -17.39
C HIS A 334 -3.66 -9.32 -16.82
N MET A 335 -4.02 -9.21 -15.55
CA MET A 335 -5.18 -9.90 -14.99
C MET A 335 -6.42 -9.04 -15.22
N ILE A 336 -7.48 -9.62 -15.77
CA ILE A 336 -8.72 -8.89 -16.09
C ILE A 336 -9.88 -9.44 -15.26
N ALA A 337 -10.54 -8.54 -14.54
CA ALA A 337 -11.82 -8.76 -13.88
C ALA A 337 -12.91 -8.06 -14.70
N LYS A 338 -13.94 -8.82 -15.13
CA LYS A 338 -15.15 -8.22 -15.70
C LYS A 338 -15.82 -7.40 -14.61
N ARG A 339 -16.27 -6.18 -14.92
CA ARG A 339 -17.09 -5.44 -13.96
C ARG A 339 -18.47 -6.08 -13.91
N ASN A 340 -18.88 -6.48 -12.71
CA ASN A 340 -20.26 -6.86 -12.47
C ASN A 340 -21.11 -5.59 -12.68
N ALA A 341 -22.01 -5.65 -13.66
CA ALA A 341 -22.95 -4.58 -13.99
C ALA A 341 -23.89 -4.25 -12.82
#